data_AF-A0A6P6AC90-F1
#
_entry.id   AF-A0A6P6AC90-F1
#
_cell.length_a   1.000
_cell.length_b   1.000
_cell.length_c   1.000
_cell.angle_alpha   90.00
_cell.angle_beta   90.00
_cell.angle_gamma   90.00
#
_symmetry.space_group_name_H-M   'P 1'
#
loop_
_entity.id
_entity.type
_entity.pdbx_description
1 polymer ?
#
loop_
_entity_poly.entity_id
_entity_poly.type
_entity_poly.pdbx_seq_one_letter_code
_entity_poly.pdbx_strand_id
1 'polypeptide(L)'
;MDWAPSIFGILLLLLRDSSNFKIRIQAAAALAVPASALDYGKSFPDIVQGLEHVVENLGSDLISEPSNFKYRIALEKQLTSTLLHILSLSSATDHQPLKDFLVKKASFLEDWFKMPYSSLGEASAQTGIESDSVGNQKKEVISKAIQSLIEVYEGKNQNTISQKFKKLPDGFIISHLRLAWLADHFCFLILGNFVFEHLGVYFYSFTQRTAICP
;
A
#
# COMPACT_ATOMS: atom_id res chain seq x y z
N MET A 1 -27.54 -6.84 -8.41
CA MET A 1 -28.02 -6.38 -9.73
C MET A 1 -27.51 -7.34 -10.79
N ASP A 2 -28.32 -7.71 -11.78
CA ASP A 2 -27.97 -8.76 -12.74
C ASP A 2 -26.90 -8.36 -13.75
N TRP A 3 -26.66 -7.05 -13.93
CA TRP A 3 -25.61 -6.52 -14.81
C TRP A 3 -24.20 -6.58 -14.21
N ALA A 4 -24.08 -6.60 -12.87
CA ALA A 4 -22.80 -6.48 -12.17
C ALA A 4 -21.76 -7.53 -12.59
N PRO A 5 -22.09 -8.83 -12.68
CA PRO A 5 -21.12 -9.85 -13.11
C PRO A 5 -20.57 -9.63 -14.51
N SER A 6 -21.40 -9.16 -15.44
CA SER A 6 -20.95 -8.89 -16.80
C SER A 6 -19.94 -7.73 -16.82
N ILE A 7 -20.23 -6.63 -16.12
CA ILE A 7 -19.33 -5.47 -16.08
C ILE A 7 -18.04 -5.81 -15.35
N PHE A 8 -18.13 -6.39 -14.15
CA PHE A 8 -16.97 -6.77 -13.35
C PHE A 8 -16.12 -7.84 -14.04
N GLY A 9 -16.74 -8.80 -14.73
CA GLY A 9 -16.04 -9.78 -15.55
C GLY A 9 -15.23 -9.14 -16.69
N ILE A 10 -15.81 -8.17 -17.40
CA ILE A 10 -15.10 -7.43 -18.46
C ILE A 10 -13.94 -6.63 -17.86
N LEU A 11 -14.15 -5.95 -16.73
CA LEU A 11 -13.10 -5.17 -16.07
C LEU A 11 -11.92 -6.05 -15.62
N LEU A 12 -12.19 -7.22 -15.04
CA LEU A 12 -11.15 -8.19 -14.69
C LEU A 12 -10.40 -8.72 -15.91
N LEU A 13 -11.12 -9.00 -17.01
CA LEU A 13 -10.51 -9.44 -18.26
C LEU A 13 -9.60 -8.36 -18.86
N LEU A 14 -10.06 -7.11 -18.91
CA LEU A 14 -9.26 -5.98 -19.36
C LEU A 14 -8.02 -5.74 -18.48
N LEU A 15 -8.16 -5.92 -17.17
CA LEU A 15 -7.06 -5.75 -16.23
C LEU A 15 -5.97 -6.82 -16.41
N ARG A 16 -6.37 -8.06 -16.71
CA ARG A 16 -5.46 -9.20 -16.86
C ARG A 16 -4.84 -9.25 -18.26
N ASP A 17 -5.65 -9.14 -19.31
CA ASP A 17 -5.26 -9.55 -20.67
C ASP A 17 -4.90 -8.38 -21.61
N SER A 18 -5.18 -7.13 -21.23
CA SER A 18 -4.85 -5.98 -22.08
C SER A 18 -3.34 -5.71 -22.12
N SER A 19 -2.76 -5.67 -23.32
CA SER A 19 -1.39 -5.18 -23.53
C SER A 19 -1.22 -3.67 -23.27
N ASN A 20 -2.32 -2.92 -23.23
CA ASN A 20 -2.31 -1.49 -22.98
C ASN A 20 -2.43 -1.19 -21.48
N PHE A 21 -1.34 -0.70 -20.87
CA PHE A 21 -1.30 -0.34 -19.45
C PHE A 21 -2.34 0.71 -19.06
N LYS A 22 -2.70 1.66 -19.95
CA LYS A 22 -3.72 2.67 -19.63
C LYS A 22 -5.09 2.02 -19.46
N ILE A 23 -5.43 1.03 -20.29
CA ILE A 23 -6.66 0.26 -20.16
C ILE A 23 -6.67 -0.51 -18.85
N ARG A 24 -5.55 -1.17 -18.50
CA ARG A 24 -5.41 -1.87 -17.21
C ARG A 24 -5.59 -0.92 -16.02
N ILE A 25 -4.97 0.26 -16.05
CA ILE A 25 -5.11 1.28 -15.00
C ILE A 25 -6.57 1.72 -14.85
N GLN A 26 -7.26 2.03 -15.95
CA GLN A 26 -8.66 2.45 -15.90
C GLN A 26 -9.59 1.33 -15.44
N ALA A 27 -9.33 0.08 -15.85
CA ALA A 27 -10.07 -1.07 -15.38
C ALA A 27 -9.91 -1.27 -13.87
N ALA A 28 -8.68 -1.21 -13.35
CA ALA A 28 -8.42 -1.27 -11.91
C ALA A 28 -9.11 -0.12 -11.15
N ALA A 29 -9.04 1.11 -11.66
CA ALA A 29 -9.73 2.25 -11.03
C ALA A 29 -11.25 2.05 -10.99
N ALA A 30 -11.85 1.56 -12.08
CA ALA A 30 -13.28 1.26 -12.14
C ALA A 30 -13.70 0.16 -11.14
N LEU A 31 -12.84 -0.83 -10.90
CA LEU A 31 -13.06 -1.86 -9.90
C LEU A 31 -13.10 -1.30 -8.46
N ALA A 32 -12.50 -0.14 -8.19
CA ALA A 32 -12.53 0.49 -6.86
C ALA A 32 -13.73 1.45 -6.65
N VAL A 33 -14.58 1.67 -7.66
CA VAL A 33 -15.69 2.64 -7.58
C VAL A 33 -16.75 2.25 -6.53
N PRO A 34 -17.19 0.98 -6.42
CA PRO A 34 -18.19 0.62 -5.42
C PRO A 34 -17.65 0.74 -3.99
N ALA A 35 -18.45 1.35 -3.11
CA ALA A 35 -18.03 1.74 -1.76
C ALA A 35 -18.25 0.63 -0.70
N SER A 36 -19.10 -0.35 -0.99
CA SER A 36 -19.40 -1.46 -0.08
C SER A 36 -19.34 -2.82 -0.79
N ALA A 37 -19.12 -3.89 -0.02
CA ALA A 37 -19.16 -5.27 -0.55
C ALA A 37 -20.52 -5.62 -1.19
N LEU A 38 -21.61 -5.00 -0.72
CA LEU A 38 -22.96 -5.21 -1.25
C LEU A 38 -23.13 -4.64 -2.67
N ASP A 39 -22.44 -3.55 -2.98
CA ASP A 39 -22.52 -2.90 -4.31
C ASP A 39 -21.89 -3.78 -5.41
N TYR A 40 -20.90 -4.62 -5.06
CA TYR A 40 -20.36 -5.64 -5.96
C TYR A 40 -21.30 -6.84 -6.12
N GLY A 41 -22.20 -7.05 -5.16
CA GLY A 41 -23.10 -8.21 -5.12
C GLY A 41 -22.37 -9.54 -5.22
N LYS A 42 -22.87 -10.46 -6.05
CA LYS A 42 -22.30 -11.81 -6.21
C LYS A 42 -20.90 -11.83 -6.84
N SER A 43 -20.44 -10.72 -7.39
CA SER A 43 -19.13 -10.62 -8.04
C SER A 43 -17.99 -10.30 -7.07
N PHE A 44 -18.30 -9.93 -5.82
CA PHE A 44 -17.27 -9.56 -4.85
C PHE A 44 -16.15 -10.61 -4.70
N PRO A 45 -16.45 -11.92 -4.57
CA PRO A 45 -15.41 -12.95 -4.49
C PRO A 45 -14.50 -13.00 -5.71
N ASP A 46 -15.09 -12.91 -6.92
CA ASP A 46 -14.33 -12.95 -8.18
C ASP A 46 -13.42 -11.71 -8.31
N ILE A 47 -13.87 -10.54 -7.84
CA ILE A 47 -13.06 -9.32 -7.83
C ILE A 47 -11.85 -9.45 -6.90
N VAL A 48 -12.05 -9.95 -5.67
CA VAL A 48 -10.96 -10.12 -4.71
C VAL A 48 -9.93 -11.11 -5.25
N GLN A 49 -10.38 -12.26 -5.75
CA GLN A 49 -9.50 -13.30 -6.30
C GLN A 49 -8.78 -12.82 -7.57
N GLY A 50 -9.49 -12.15 -8.48
CA GLY A 50 -8.92 -11.65 -9.71
C GLY A 50 -7.86 -10.56 -9.49
N LEU A 51 -8.11 -9.63 -8.56
CA LEU A 51 -7.13 -8.60 -8.19
C LEU A 51 -5.91 -9.18 -7.49
N GLU A 52 -6.11 -10.10 -6.55
CA GLU A 52 -5.02 -10.81 -5.87
C GLU A 52 -4.12 -11.51 -6.89
N HIS A 53 -4.71 -12.26 -7.81
CA HIS A 53 -3.98 -12.97 -8.86
C HIS A 53 -3.17 -12.03 -9.76
N VAL A 54 -3.74 -10.90 -10.19
CA VAL A 54 -3.03 -9.92 -11.03
C VAL A 54 -1.87 -9.28 -10.27
N VAL A 55 -2.05 -8.94 -9.00
CA VAL A 55 -1.00 -8.34 -8.17
C VAL A 55 0.13 -9.32 -7.91
N GLU A 56 -0.18 -10.58 -7.61
CA GLU A 56 0.80 -11.65 -7.38
C GLU A 56 1.64 -11.92 -8.66
N ASN A 57 1.04 -11.81 -9.84
CA ASN A 57 1.69 -12.11 -11.12
C ASN A 57 2.17 -10.86 -11.88
N LEU A 58 2.04 -9.65 -11.32
CA LEU A 58 2.43 -8.41 -12.00
C LEU A 58 3.93 -8.37 -12.35
N GLY A 59 4.77 -9.13 -11.64
CA GLY A 59 6.21 -9.25 -11.88
C GLY A 59 6.59 -10.20 -13.02
N SER A 60 5.73 -11.16 -13.38
CA SER A 60 6.00 -12.19 -14.40
C SER A 60 5.54 -11.80 -15.81
N ASP A 61 4.68 -10.79 -15.93
CA ASP A 61 4.25 -10.19 -17.21
C ASP A 61 5.39 -9.37 -17.88
N LEU A 62 6.39 -10.10 -18.40
CA LEU A 62 7.29 -9.80 -19.52
C LEU A 62 7.86 -8.38 -19.75
N ILE A 63 9.20 -8.30 -19.68
CA ILE A 63 10.17 -7.78 -20.67
C ILE A 63 9.89 -6.43 -21.40
N SER A 64 10.58 -5.41 -20.87
CA SER A 64 11.37 -4.34 -21.53
C SER A 64 10.81 -3.53 -22.71
N GLU A 65 10.23 -2.36 -22.37
CA GLU A 65 10.40 -1.12 -23.14
C GLU A 65 10.46 0.06 -22.15
N PRO A 66 11.43 1.00 -22.26
CA PRO A 66 11.61 2.08 -21.27
C PRO A 66 10.37 2.98 -21.10
N SER A 67 9.60 3.18 -22.18
CA SER A 67 8.35 3.93 -22.20
C SER A 67 7.23 3.31 -21.34
N ASN A 68 7.26 1.98 -21.17
CA ASN A 68 6.30 1.22 -20.37
C ASN A 68 6.60 1.28 -18.88
N PHE A 69 7.80 1.69 -18.47
CA PHE A 69 8.18 1.75 -17.05
C PHE A 69 7.31 2.73 -16.25
N LYS A 70 7.03 3.93 -16.78
CA LYS A 70 6.15 4.92 -16.13
C LYS A 70 4.73 4.36 -15.94
N TYR A 71 4.19 3.72 -16.97
CA TYR A 71 2.83 3.17 -16.91
C TYR A 71 2.75 1.91 -16.05
N ARG A 72 3.84 1.14 -15.94
CA ARG A 72 3.97 0.03 -15.00
C ARG A 72 3.90 0.51 -13.56
N ILE A 73 4.69 1.53 -13.19
CA ILE A 73 4.62 2.14 -11.85
C ILE A 73 3.22 2.68 -11.57
N ALA A 74 2.60 3.34 -12.56
CA ALA A 74 1.23 3.85 -12.41
C ALA A 74 0.21 2.71 -12.21
N LEU A 75 0.34 1.61 -12.94
CA LEU A 75 -0.50 0.42 -12.78
C LEU A 75 -0.31 -0.22 -11.40
N GLU A 76 0.93 -0.39 -10.94
CA GLU A 76 1.23 -0.95 -9.62
C GLU A 76 0.62 -0.10 -8.50
N LYS A 77 0.74 1.24 -8.60
CA LYS A 77 0.11 2.17 -7.64
C LYS A 77 -1.41 2.06 -7.67
N GLN A 78 -2.01 1.99 -8.86
CA GLN A 78 -3.47 1.87 -9.00
C GLN A 78 -3.97 0.52 -8.46
N LEU A 79 -3.32 -0.59 -8.82
CA LEU A 79 -3.61 -1.93 -8.31
C LEU A 79 -3.47 -1.98 -6.79
N THR A 80 -2.45 -1.34 -6.24
CA THR A 80 -2.26 -1.25 -4.79
C THR A 80 -3.42 -0.54 -4.13
N SER A 81 -3.80 0.63 -4.64
CA SER A 81 -4.94 1.39 -4.12
C SER A 81 -6.25 0.59 -4.22
N THR A 82 -6.45 -0.10 -5.35
CA THR A 82 -7.66 -0.89 -5.63
C THR A 82 -7.75 -2.09 -4.71
N LEU A 83 -6.67 -2.87 -4.58
CA LEU A 83 -6.63 -4.04 -3.72
C LEU A 83 -6.79 -3.66 -2.24
N LEU A 84 -6.15 -2.59 -1.77
CA LEU A 84 -6.35 -2.08 -0.40
C LEU A 84 -7.82 -1.73 -0.14
N HIS A 85 -8.46 -1.01 -1.07
CA HIS A 85 -9.88 -0.68 -0.97
C HIS A 85 -10.74 -1.93 -0.85
N ILE A 86 -10.59 -2.88 -1.78
CA ILE A 86 -11.36 -4.12 -1.81
C ILE A 86 -11.13 -4.95 -0.54
N LEU A 87 -9.89 -5.07 -0.08
CA LEU A 87 -9.56 -5.80 1.15
C LEU A 87 -10.16 -5.14 2.40
N SER A 88 -10.32 -3.82 2.41
CA SER A 88 -11.02 -3.11 3.50
C SER A 88 -12.50 -3.45 3.63
N LEU A 89 -13.08 -4.09 2.61
CA LEU A 89 -14.48 -4.52 2.60
C LEU A 89 -14.64 -6.03 2.88
N SER A 90 -13.55 -6.79 2.96
CA SER A 90 -13.56 -8.25 3.09
C SER A 90 -14.22 -8.79 4.37
N SER A 91 -14.20 -8.05 5.48
CA SER A 91 -14.87 -8.50 6.71
C SER A 91 -16.40 -8.42 6.61
N ALA A 92 -16.92 -7.53 5.78
CA ALA A 92 -18.35 -7.31 5.59
C ALA A 92 -19.05 -8.40 4.76
N THR A 93 -18.32 -9.34 4.16
CA THR A 93 -18.91 -10.46 3.42
C THR A 93 -19.09 -11.70 4.28
N ASP A 94 -20.19 -12.43 4.06
CA ASP A 94 -20.43 -13.74 4.68
C ASP A 94 -19.96 -14.92 3.82
N HIS A 95 -19.34 -14.65 2.67
CA HIS A 95 -18.94 -15.68 1.71
C HIS A 95 -17.76 -16.52 2.22
N GLN A 96 -18.05 -17.66 2.83
CA GLN A 96 -17.05 -18.56 3.42
C GLN A 96 -15.91 -18.99 2.48
N PRO A 97 -16.17 -19.37 1.21
CA PRO A 97 -15.09 -19.73 0.29
C PRO A 97 -14.08 -18.60 0.04
N LEU A 98 -14.53 -17.34 0.04
CA LEU A 98 -13.64 -16.19 -0.06
C LEU A 98 -12.81 -16.02 1.21
N LYS A 99 -13.40 -16.21 2.40
CA LYS A 99 -12.64 -16.17 3.67
C LYS A 99 -11.57 -17.27 3.70
N ASP A 100 -11.89 -18.47 3.23
CA ASP A 100 -10.93 -19.58 3.10
C ASP A 100 -9.81 -19.25 2.10
N PHE A 101 -10.15 -18.61 0.97
CA PHE A 101 -9.16 -18.12 0.02
C PHE A 101 -8.21 -17.09 0.64
N LEU A 102 -8.73 -16.11 1.37
CA LEU A 102 -7.90 -15.09 2.05
C LEU A 102 -6.97 -15.71 3.09
N VAL A 103 -7.42 -16.72 3.84
CA VAL A 103 -6.56 -17.49 4.75
C VAL A 103 -5.43 -18.18 4.00
N LYS A 104 -5.70 -18.81 2.85
CA LYS A 104 -4.68 -19.46 2.02
C LYS A 104 -3.66 -18.47 1.46
N LYS A 105 -4.09 -17.24 1.16
CA LYS A 105 -3.24 -16.17 0.64
C LYS A 105 -2.60 -15.29 1.72
N ALA A 106 -2.76 -15.63 2.99
CA ALA A 106 -2.31 -14.79 4.10
C ALA A 106 -0.80 -14.48 4.06
N SER A 107 0.05 -15.45 3.70
CA SER A 107 1.51 -15.23 3.60
C SER A 107 1.87 -14.25 2.49
N PHE A 108 1.24 -14.39 1.33
CA PHE A 108 1.42 -13.45 0.22
C PHE A 108 0.97 -12.04 0.61
N LEU A 109 -0.22 -11.92 1.21
CA LEU A 109 -0.76 -10.64 1.65
C LEU A 109 0.14 -9.99 2.72
N GLU A 110 0.63 -10.77 3.69
CA GLU A 110 1.58 -10.30 4.72
C GLU A 110 2.83 -9.67 4.10
N ASP A 111 3.43 -10.34 3.10
CA ASP A 111 4.59 -9.81 2.38
C ASP A 111 4.24 -8.60 1.51
N TRP A 112 3.10 -8.68 0.82
CA TRP A 112 2.62 -7.62 -0.06
C TRP A 112 2.37 -6.31 0.71
N PHE A 113 1.77 -6.36 1.91
CA PHE A 113 1.52 -5.16 2.73
C PHE A 113 2.81 -4.41 3.13
N LYS A 114 3.98 -5.06 3.15
CA LYS A 114 5.25 -4.39 3.47
C LYS A 114 5.60 -3.31 2.46
N MET A 115 5.23 -3.47 1.19
CA MET A 115 5.53 -2.50 0.12
C MET A 115 4.72 -1.20 0.26
N PRO A 116 3.38 -1.22 0.39
CA PRO A 116 2.58 -0.02 0.63
C PRO A 116 2.99 0.73 1.90
N TYR A 117 3.35 0.03 2.98
CA TYR A 117 3.87 0.65 4.20
C TYR A 117 5.21 1.35 3.99
N SER A 118 6.15 0.70 3.28
CA SER A 118 7.46 1.27 2.94
C SER A 118 7.34 2.65 2.28
N SER A 119 6.42 2.77 1.32
CA SER A 119 6.15 4.02 0.62
C SER A 119 5.41 5.09 1.44
N LEU A 120 4.99 4.81 2.68
CA LEU A 120 4.41 5.81 3.59
C LEU A 120 5.49 6.71 4.21
N GLY A 121 6.69 6.17 4.41
CA GLY A 121 7.81 6.86 5.05
C GLY A 121 8.63 7.76 4.13
N GLU A 122 8.55 7.56 2.82
CA GLU A 122 9.24 8.40 1.82
C GLU A 122 8.49 9.71 1.53
N ALA A 123 7.16 9.71 1.66
CA ALA A 123 6.33 10.88 1.42
C ALA A 123 6.57 12.00 2.46
N SER A 124 6.94 11.66 3.69
CA SER A 124 7.24 12.63 4.76
C SER A 124 8.61 13.28 4.64
N ALA A 125 9.53 12.73 3.83
CA ALA A 125 10.88 13.25 3.68
C ALA A 125 11.03 14.28 2.54
N GLN A 126 10.09 14.32 1.59
CA GLN A 126 10.29 15.01 0.30
C GLN A 126 9.51 16.33 0.14
N THR A 127 8.69 16.78 1.10
CA THR A 127 7.90 18.01 0.88
C THR A 127 7.61 18.75 2.19
N GLY A 128 8.46 19.72 2.51
CA GLY A 128 8.05 20.81 3.37
C GLY A 128 7.01 21.64 2.63
N ILE A 129 5.85 21.83 3.24
CA ILE A 129 4.68 22.58 2.75
C ILE A 129 3.76 21.70 1.85
N GLU A 130 2.63 21.26 2.44
CA GLU A 130 1.51 20.43 1.90
C GLU A 130 1.67 18.88 1.91
N SER A 131 1.42 18.18 3.04
CA SER A 131 1.00 16.75 2.94
C SER A 131 0.33 16.07 4.15
N ASP A 132 0.06 16.73 5.28
CA ASP A 132 -0.54 16.06 6.46
C ASP A 132 -1.87 15.34 6.15
N SER A 133 -2.66 15.84 5.19
CA SER A 133 -3.94 15.22 4.81
C SER A 133 -3.80 13.94 3.97
N VAL A 134 -2.85 13.88 3.02
CA VAL A 134 -2.73 12.77 2.05
C VAL A 134 -2.04 11.56 2.69
N GLY A 135 -1.00 11.80 3.50
CA GLY A 135 -0.33 10.74 4.26
C GLY A 135 -1.29 10.05 5.24
N ASN A 136 -2.13 10.84 5.90
CA ASN A 136 -3.14 10.32 6.83
C ASN A 136 -4.21 9.49 6.14
N GLN A 137 -4.70 9.91 4.97
CA GLN A 137 -5.71 9.15 4.21
C GLN A 137 -5.16 7.79 3.75
N LYS A 138 -3.93 7.74 3.24
CA LYS A 138 -3.29 6.48 2.82
C LYS A 138 -3.10 5.52 4.00
N LYS A 139 -2.67 6.05 5.15
CA LYS A 139 -2.52 5.27 6.39
C LYS A 139 -3.86 4.71 6.87
N GLU A 140 -4.92 5.50 6.79
CA GLU A 140 -6.27 5.08 7.16
C GLU A 140 -6.76 3.91 6.29
N VAL A 141 -6.61 4.02 4.97
CA VAL A 141 -7.03 2.96 4.03
C VAL A 141 -6.27 1.65 4.28
N ILE A 142 -4.95 1.74 4.50
CA ILE A 142 -4.13 0.56 4.83
C ILE A 142 -4.58 -0.07 6.15
N SER A 143 -4.81 0.76 7.19
CA SER A 143 -5.24 0.29 8.50
C SER A 143 -6.60 -0.40 8.45
N LYS A 144 -7.56 0.17 7.69
CA LYS A 144 -8.87 -0.45 7.44
C LYS A 144 -8.75 -1.79 6.73
N ALA A 145 -7.90 -1.90 5.70
CA ALA A 145 -7.66 -3.15 4.99
C ALA A 145 -7.13 -4.26 5.90
N ILE A 146 -6.17 -3.94 6.77
CA ILE A 146 -5.60 -4.89 7.72
C ILE A 146 -6.59 -5.29 8.79
N GLN A 147 -7.35 -4.32 9.32
CA GLN A 147 -8.38 -4.59 10.32
C GLN A 147 -9.46 -5.53 9.77
N SER A 148 -9.92 -5.28 8.55
CA SER A 148 -10.85 -6.16 7.84
C SER A 148 -10.29 -7.58 7.67
N LEU A 149 -9.01 -7.73 7.33
CA LEU A 149 -8.38 -9.07 7.24
C LEU A 149 -8.23 -9.75 8.61
N ILE A 150 -7.89 -9.02 9.66
CA ILE A 150 -7.83 -9.54 11.03
C ILE A 150 -9.18 -10.13 11.43
N GLU A 151 -10.28 -9.41 11.18
CA GLU A 151 -11.64 -9.88 11.45
C GLU A 151 -11.98 -11.14 10.66
N VAL A 152 -11.57 -11.23 9.39
CA VAL A 152 -11.72 -12.45 8.58
C VAL A 152 -10.97 -13.63 9.22
N TYR A 153 -9.73 -13.42 9.65
CA TYR A 153 -8.90 -14.49 10.23
C TYR A 153 -9.41 -14.93 11.60
N GLU A 154 -9.83 -14.00 12.45
CA GLU A 154 -10.44 -14.30 13.75
C GLU A 154 -11.76 -15.06 13.58
N GLY A 155 -12.60 -14.64 12.64
CA GLY A 155 -13.83 -15.36 12.29
C GLY A 155 -13.60 -16.78 11.75
N LYS A 156 -12.38 -17.09 11.29
CA LYS A 156 -11.94 -18.43 10.85
C LYS A 156 -11.10 -19.17 11.90
N ASN A 157 -11.02 -18.66 13.13
CA ASN A 157 -10.19 -19.19 14.22
C ASN A 157 -8.68 -19.26 13.89
N GLN A 158 -8.21 -18.44 12.95
CA GLN A 158 -6.80 -18.36 12.53
C GLN A 158 -6.02 -17.35 13.38
N ASN A 159 -5.97 -17.62 14.69
CA ASN A 159 -5.40 -16.70 15.68
C ASN A 159 -3.93 -16.37 15.41
N THR A 160 -3.12 -17.34 14.96
CA THR A 160 -1.71 -17.11 14.60
C THR A 160 -1.57 -16.12 13.46
N ILE A 161 -2.42 -16.20 12.43
CA ILE A 161 -2.40 -15.30 11.28
C ILE A 161 -2.88 -13.91 11.71
N SER A 162 -3.99 -13.81 12.44
CA SER A 162 -4.48 -12.54 13.01
C SER A 162 -3.38 -11.82 13.81
N GLN A 163 -2.67 -12.53 14.69
CA GLN A 163 -1.59 -11.96 15.50
C GLN A 163 -0.41 -11.45 14.67
N LYS A 164 -0.09 -12.08 13.53
CA LYS A 164 0.93 -11.56 12.61
C LYS A 164 0.49 -10.24 11.98
N PHE A 165 -0.74 -10.19 11.48
CA PHE A 165 -1.28 -8.97 10.86
C PHE A 165 -1.41 -7.81 11.85
N LYS A 166 -1.75 -8.08 13.13
CA LYS A 166 -1.74 -7.06 14.19
C LYS A 166 -0.37 -6.43 14.42
N LYS A 167 0.72 -7.15 14.17
CA LYS A 167 2.10 -6.67 14.36
C LYS A 167 2.67 -5.94 13.14
N LEU A 168 2.01 -6.01 11.98
CA LEU A 168 2.48 -5.34 10.75
C LEU A 168 2.63 -3.82 10.92
N PRO A 169 1.67 -3.09 11.53
CA PRO A 169 1.80 -1.65 11.75
C PRO A 169 3.00 -1.31 12.67
N ASP A 170 3.20 -2.09 13.73
CA ASP A 170 4.22 -1.83 14.76
C ASP A 170 5.64 -2.13 14.29
N GLY A 171 5.84 -3.25 13.58
CA GLY A 171 7.14 -3.64 13.04
C GLY A 171 7.68 -2.63 12.04
N PHE A 172 6.79 -1.96 11.31
CA PHE A 172 7.16 -0.98 10.30
C PHE A 172 7.63 0.36 10.90
N ILE A 173 6.99 0.83 11.99
CA ILE A 173 7.42 2.03 12.71
C ILE A 173 8.85 1.86 13.26
N ILE A 174 9.20 0.67 13.75
CA ILE A 174 10.52 0.37 14.31
C ILE A 174 11.61 0.33 13.22
N SER A 175 11.32 -0.24 12.05
CA SER A 175 12.28 -0.25 10.93
C SER A 175 12.52 1.14 10.36
N HIS A 176 11.47 1.99 10.29
CA HIS A 176 11.60 3.36 9.78
C HIS A 176 12.38 4.25 10.76
N LEU A 177 12.11 4.15 12.07
CA LEU A 177 12.90 4.83 13.11
C LEU A 177 14.37 4.40 13.11
N ARG A 178 14.66 3.11 12.86
CA ARG A 178 16.05 2.62 12.74
C ARG A 178 16.76 3.15 11.50
N LEU A 179 16.09 3.24 10.35
CA LEU A 179 16.67 3.79 9.13
C LEU A 179 16.86 5.31 9.24
N ALA A 180 15.93 6.03 9.87
CA ALA A 180 16.08 7.45 10.18
C ALA A 180 17.26 7.68 11.15
N TRP A 181 17.36 6.88 12.22
CA TRP A 181 18.52 6.95 13.15
C TRP A 181 19.85 6.63 12.46
N LEU A 182 19.89 5.64 11.57
CA LEU A 182 21.09 5.31 10.82
C LEU A 182 21.44 6.39 9.80
N ALA A 183 20.45 7.01 9.15
CA ALA A 183 20.65 8.12 8.22
C ALA A 183 21.13 9.40 8.93
N ASP A 184 20.59 9.71 10.11
CA ASP A 184 21.06 10.83 10.94
C ASP A 184 22.48 10.58 11.48
N HIS A 185 22.78 9.34 11.89
CA HIS A 185 24.11 8.95 12.36
C HIS A 185 25.14 8.88 11.21
N PHE A 186 24.72 8.51 9.99
CA PHE A 186 25.55 8.61 8.78
C PHE A 186 25.74 10.06 8.32
N CYS A 187 24.72 10.92 8.42
CA CYS A 187 24.86 12.35 8.15
C CYS A 187 25.87 12.99 9.11
N PHE A 188 25.85 12.64 10.40
CA PHE A 188 26.87 13.11 11.35
C PHE A 188 28.28 12.62 11.02
N LEU A 189 28.44 11.41 10.47
CA LEU A 189 29.74 10.87 10.06
C LEU A 189 30.25 11.45 8.72
N ILE A 190 29.36 11.83 7.81
CA ILE A 190 29.70 12.44 6.52
C ILE A 190 29.95 13.95 6.68
N LEU A 191 29.13 14.68 7.45
CA LEU A 191 29.37 16.10 7.77
C LEU A 191 30.49 16.29 8.79
N GLY A 192 30.71 15.33 9.71
CA GLY A 192 31.83 15.36 10.66
C GLY A 192 33.20 15.20 10.01
N ASN A 193 33.27 14.63 8.80
CA ASN A 193 34.51 14.49 8.02
C ASN A 193 34.69 15.58 6.96
N PHE A 194 33.75 16.51 6.80
CA PHE A 194 33.84 17.61 5.81
C PHE A 194 34.05 19.00 6.44
N VAL A 195 34.24 19.08 7.77
CA VAL A 195 34.46 20.37 8.48
C VAL A 195 35.87 20.48 9.07
N PHE A 196 36.83 19.71 8.56
CA PHE A 196 38.25 19.86 8.94
C PHE A 196 39.21 19.89 7.74
N GLU A 197 38.80 20.48 6.62
CA GLU A 197 39.75 21.02 5.65
C GLU A 197 39.02 22.03 4.75
N HIS A 198 39.62 23.20 4.59
CA HIS A 198 39.16 24.34 3.79
C HIS A 198 38.15 25.32 4.40
N LEU A 199 38.74 26.42 4.88
CA LEU A 199 38.33 27.82 4.66
C LEU A 199 37.13 28.32 5.46
N GLY A 200 37.43 29.29 6.32
CA GLY A 200 36.44 30.10 7.02
C GLY A 200 35.64 31.01 6.10
N VAL A 201 34.75 31.74 6.78
CA VAL A 201 33.93 32.86 6.31
C VAL A 201 32.47 32.48 5.98
N TYR A 202 31.58 33.03 6.81
CA TYR A 202 30.12 33.12 6.75
C TYR A 202 29.32 31.81 6.72
N PHE A 203 28.64 31.49 7.83
CA PHE A 203 27.23 31.11 7.70
C PHE A 203 26.37 31.66 8.84
N TYR A 204 25.31 32.29 8.36
CA TYR A 204 24.21 32.93 9.06
C TYR A 204 23.44 31.95 9.95
N SER A 205 22.91 32.52 11.03
CA SER A 205 22.10 31.88 12.05
C SER A 205 20.86 31.16 11.51
N PHE A 206 20.63 29.93 11.98
CA PHE A 206 19.27 29.41 12.12
C PHE A 206 19.17 28.49 13.34
N THR A 207 18.10 28.72 14.11
CA THR A 207 17.51 27.88 15.17
C THR A 207 18.22 27.73 16.52
N GLN A 208 17.87 28.62 17.45
CA GLN A 208 17.47 28.21 18.80
C GLN A 208 16.12 28.85 19.14
N ARG A 209 15.05 28.05 19.15
CA ARG A 209 13.86 28.35 19.95
C ARG A 209 13.12 27.06 20.31
N THR A 210 13.47 26.49 21.46
CA THR A 210 12.59 25.85 22.46
C THR A 210 13.39 25.96 23.77
N ALA A 211 12.89 26.28 24.96
CA ALA A 211 11.58 26.54 25.53
C ALA A 211 11.87 27.43 26.79
N ILE A 212 10.94 28.08 27.49
CA ILE A 212 10.10 27.54 28.57
C ILE A 212 9.47 28.79 29.24
N CYS A 213 8.14 28.80 29.47
CA CYS A 213 7.39 29.72 30.34
C CYS A 213 7.78 29.54 31.83
N PRO A 214 7.63 30.53 32.74
CA PRO A 214 6.47 31.43 32.87
C PRO A 214 6.76 32.93 32.73
#